data_AF-A0A9W6F7U3-F1
#
_entry.id   AF-A0A9W6F7U3-F1
#
_cell.length_a   1.000
_cell.length_b   1.000
_cell.length_c   1.000
_cell.angle_alpha   90.00
_cell.angle_beta   90.00
_cell.angle_gamma   90.00
#
_symmetry.space_group_name_H-M   'P 1'
#
loop_
_entity.id
_entity.type
_entity.pdbx_description
1 polymer ?
#
loop_
_entity_poly.entity_id
_entity_poly.type
_entity_poly.pdbx_seq_one_letter_code
_entity_poly.pdbx_strand_id
1 'polypeptide(L)'
;MLAGSVAGTVEHTAMHPVDTIKTRMQALHPPGHAGSMISRSSLREVTRTVLAKDGVAGLYRGVGAVAAGAGPAHALHFAIYEWAKQGLGGHREGLHPLETAAAGCVATVVNDALMTPVDSVKQRCQLEGSPYRGVMDAARQMLRHEGVGAFFKSYRTTLVMNVPFTAMHFSVYETAKRLLCHELDDETLRVQLVAGGLAGGCAAAVTTPLDVVKTRLQTCGITDPAKYEHTAVFPTLRQIVREEGMQALWQGIKPRVLFHIPAAAVCWGTYESMKNVLRGSAGGSTTTQH
;
A
#
# COMPACT_ATOMS: atom_id res chain seq x y z
N MET A 1 2.20 -18.47 6.61
CA MET A 1 2.68 -17.88 5.34
C MET A 1 1.60 -17.90 4.25
N LEU A 2 1.18 -19.07 3.75
CA LEU A 2 0.20 -19.17 2.63
C LEU A 2 -1.10 -18.39 2.85
N ALA A 3 -1.74 -18.54 4.02
CA ALA A 3 -2.98 -17.83 4.33
C ALA A 3 -2.82 -16.30 4.35
N GLY A 4 -1.68 -15.80 4.82
CA GLY A 4 -1.36 -14.36 4.84
C GLY A 4 -1.08 -13.81 3.44
N SER A 5 -0.32 -14.52 2.62
CA SER A 5 -0.05 -14.12 1.22
C SER A 5 -1.31 -14.08 0.37
N VAL A 6 -2.22 -15.04 0.54
CA VAL A 6 -3.52 -15.06 -0.15
C VAL A 6 -4.40 -13.91 0.34
N ALA A 7 -4.50 -13.72 1.67
CA ALA A 7 -5.27 -12.62 2.26
C ALA A 7 -4.80 -11.24 1.75
N GLY A 8 -3.50 -10.98 1.74
CA GLY A 8 -2.95 -9.72 1.22
C GLY A 8 -3.20 -9.53 -0.28
N THR A 9 -3.09 -10.60 -1.08
CA THR A 9 -3.36 -10.51 -2.53
C THR A 9 -4.84 -10.22 -2.81
N VAL A 10 -5.74 -10.86 -2.07
CA VAL A 10 -7.20 -10.62 -2.18
C VAL A 10 -7.56 -9.21 -1.71
N GLU A 11 -6.99 -8.76 -0.58
CA GLU A 11 -7.16 -7.39 -0.08
C GLU A 11 -6.76 -6.38 -1.15
N HIS A 12 -5.55 -6.47 -1.70
CA HIS A 12 -5.08 -5.55 -2.72
C HIS A 12 -5.95 -5.57 -3.99
N THR A 13 -6.44 -6.74 -4.38
CA THR A 13 -7.32 -6.89 -5.56
C THR A 13 -8.70 -6.28 -5.30
N ALA A 14 -9.28 -6.49 -4.12
CA ALA A 14 -10.56 -5.94 -3.71
C ALA A 14 -10.50 -4.42 -3.54
N MET A 15 -9.39 -3.90 -3.01
CA MET A 15 -9.16 -2.47 -2.78
C MET A 15 -8.65 -1.73 -4.02
N HIS A 16 -8.39 -2.44 -5.12
CA HIS A 16 -7.81 -1.87 -6.34
C HIS A 16 -8.61 -0.69 -6.94
N PRO A 17 -9.97 -0.68 -6.93
CA PRO A 17 -10.75 0.49 -7.37
C PRO A 17 -10.47 1.73 -6.54
N VAL A 18 -10.34 1.57 -5.22
CA VAL A 18 -10.04 2.67 -4.29
C VAL A 18 -8.63 3.19 -4.52
N ASP A 19 -7.68 2.27 -4.72
CA ASP A 19 -6.30 2.62 -5.07
C ASP A 19 -6.24 3.42 -6.37
N THR A 20 -7.00 3.03 -7.40
CA THR A 20 -7.04 3.76 -8.67
C THR A 20 -7.55 5.18 -8.49
N ILE A 21 -8.62 5.37 -7.72
CA ILE A 21 -9.18 6.70 -7.44
C ILE A 21 -8.18 7.53 -6.63
N LYS A 22 -7.59 6.96 -5.58
CA LYS A 22 -6.54 7.60 -4.77
C LYS A 22 -5.36 8.03 -5.63
N THR A 23 -4.83 7.13 -6.46
CA THR A 23 -3.66 7.40 -7.30
C THR A 23 -3.96 8.51 -8.30
N ARG A 24 -5.14 8.54 -8.93
CA ARG A 24 -5.51 9.66 -9.82
C ARG A 24 -5.65 10.99 -9.10
N MET A 25 -6.15 10.99 -7.85
CA MET A 25 -6.20 12.21 -7.02
C MET A 25 -4.80 12.70 -6.61
N GLN A 26 -3.84 11.80 -6.43
CA GLN A 26 -2.50 12.12 -5.92
C GLN A 26 -1.45 12.31 -7.02
N ALA A 27 -1.72 11.83 -8.22
CA ALA A 27 -0.84 11.94 -9.37
C ALA A 27 -0.61 13.40 -9.77
N LEU A 28 0.51 13.63 -10.44
CA LEU A 28 0.77 14.90 -11.13
C LEU A 28 -0.22 15.06 -12.27
N HIS A 29 -0.76 16.26 -12.43
CA HIS A 29 -1.54 16.60 -13.62
C HIS A 29 -0.60 17.02 -14.76
N PRO A 30 -0.85 16.57 -16.01
CA PRO A 30 -0.01 16.93 -17.13
C PRO A 30 -0.06 18.44 -17.44
N PRO A 31 1.09 19.04 -17.82
CA PRO A 31 1.16 20.45 -18.19
C PRO A 31 0.31 20.70 -19.45
N GLY A 32 -0.69 21.59 -19.34
CA GLY A 32 -1.64 21.90 -20.43
C GLY A 32 -3.10 22.01 -19.95
N HIS A 33 -3.44 21.44 -18.80
CA HIS A 33 -4.72 21.69 -18.12
C HIS A 33 -4.64 22.97 -17.26
N ALA A 34 -4.13 24.05 -17.85
CA ALA A 34 -3.90 25.35 -17.20
C ALA A 34 -5.18 26.03 -16.67
N GLY A 35 -6.37 25.50 -16.97
CA GLY A 35 -7.65 25.93 -16.39
C GLY A 35 -7.99 25.31 -15.03
N SER A 36 -7.18 24.39 -14.50
CA SER A 36 -7.48 23.64 -13.27
C SER A 36 -6.32 23.76 -12.27
N MET A 37 -5.92 24.98 -11.95
CA MET A 37 -4.91 25.22 -10.90
C MET A 37 -5.41 24.80 -9.50
N ILE A 38 -6.70 24.46 -9.35
CA ILE A 38 -7.32 23.88 -8.16
C ILE A 38 -8.52 23.01 -8.58
N SER A 39 -8.36 21.95 -9.40
CA SER A 39 -9.40 20.90 -9.31
C SER A 39 -9.08 20.08 -8.07
N ARG A 40 -9.60 20.56 -6.95
CA ARG A 40 -9.97 19.75 -5.78
C ARG A 40 -10.99 18.73 -6.26
N SER A 41 -10.57 17.81 -7.10
CA SER A 41 -11.46 16.84 -7.68
C SER A 41 -12.02 16.05 -6.52
N SER A 42 -13.31 16.29 -6.27
CA SER A 42 -13.99 15.61 -5.17
C SER A 42 -13.87 14.11 -5.43
N LEU A 43 -13.79 13.29 -4.39
CA LEU A 43 -13.76 11.83 -4.53
C LEU A 43 -14.82 11.36 -5.55
N ARG A 44 -16.01 11.96 -5.51
CA ARG A 44 -17.11 11.71 -6.43
C ARG A 44 -16.82 12.10 -7.87
N GLU A 45 -16.13 13.22 -8.08
CA GLU A 45 -15.78 13.71 -9.42
C GLU A 45 -14.76 12.80 -10.08
N VAL A 46 -13.68 12.41 -9.36
CA VAL A 46 -12.70 11.46 -9.89
C VAL A 46 -13.36 10.12 -10.19
N THR A 47 -14.17 9.58 -9.27
CA THR A 47 -14.90 8.34 -9.51
C THR A 47 -15.81 8.45 -10.75
N ARG A 48 -16.54 9.56 -10.91
CA ARG A 48 -17.40 9.79 -12.09
C ARG A 48 -16.58 9.86 -13.36
N THR A 49 -15.44 10.55 -13.37
CA THR A 49 -14.56 10.68 -14.54
C THR A 49 -13.98 9.33 -14.93
N VAL A 50 -13.52 8.52 -13.97
CA VAL A 50 -13.01 7.16 -14.24
C VAL A 50 -14.12 6.30 -14.85
N LEU A 51 -15.31 6.28 -14.25
CA LEU A 51 -16.42 5.48 -14.75
C LEU A 51 -16.92 5.95 -16.12
N ALA A 52 -16.92 7.25 -16.39
CA ALA A 52 -17.37 7.81 -17.66
C ALA A 52 -16.35 7.60 -18.79
N LYS A 53 -15.04 7.69 -18.53
CA LYS A 53 -14.00 7.59 -19.55
C LYS A 53 -13.48 6.17 -19.75
N ASP A 54 -13.21 5.45 -18.67
CA ASP A 54 -12.54 4.15 -18.68
C ASP A 54 -13.47 2.98 -18.31
N GLY A 55 -14.70 3.27 -17.87
CA GLY A 55 -15.65 2.29 -17.38
C GLY A 55 -15.19 1.58 -16.10
N VAL A 56 -15.90 0.51 -15.74
CA VAL A 56 -15.56 -0.31 -14.56
C VAL A 56 -14.22 -1.03 -14.74
N ALA A 57 -13.88 -1.43 -15.96
CA ALA A 57 -12.58 -2.04 -16.26
C ALA A 57 -11.41 -1.07 -16.00
N GLY A 58 -11.64 0.24 -16.16
CA GLY A 58 -10.70 1.30 -15.82
C GLY A 58 -10.23 1.25 -14.36
N LEU A 59 -11.14 0.93 -13.44
CA LEU A 59 -10.85 0.81 -12.00
C LEU A 59 -9.90 -0.33 -11.67
N TYR A 60 -9.74 -1.31 -12.56
CA TYR A 60 -8.88 -2.49 -12.39
C TYR A 60 -7.60 -2.45 -13.25
N ARG A 61 -7.32 -1.34 -13.94
CA ARG A 61 -6.05 -1.22 -14.69
C ARG A 61 -4.87 -1.31 -13.73
N GLY A 62 -3.90 -2.16 -14.08
CA GLY A 62 -2.73 -2.41 -13.24
C GLY A 62 -2.89 -3.52 -12.19
N VAL A 63 -4.08 -4.10 -12.01
CA VAL A 63 -4.31 -5.15 -10.98
C VAL A 63 -3.43 -6.38 -11.19
N GLY A 64 -3.13 -6.73 -12.45
CA GLY A 64 -2.22 -7.83 -12.77
C GLY A 64 -0.80 -7.65 -12.23
N ALA A 65 -0.33 -6.41 -12.05
CA ALA A 65 0.97 -6.14 -11.43
C ALA A 65 0.96 -6.58 -9.97
N VAL A 66 -0.10 -6.21 -9.25
CA VAL A 66 -0.23 -6.48 -7.82
C VAL A 66 -0.52 -7.95 -7.57
N ALA A 67 -1.39 -8.56 -8.36
CA ALA A 67 -1.67 -9.99 -8.27
C ALA A 67 -0.40 -10.83 -8.47
N ALA A 68 0.47 -10.45 -9.41
CA ALA A 68 1.73 -11.14 -9.65
C ALA A 68 2.81 -10.84 -8.60
N GLY A 69 2.83 -9.61 -8.06
CA GLY A 69 3.89 -9.16 -7.15
C GLY A 69 3.62 -9.43 -5.67
N ALA A 70 2.39 -9.21 -5.20
CA ALA A 70 2.05 -9.17 -3.78
C ALA A 70 2.31 -10.51 -3.09
N GLY A 71 1.87 -11.63 -3.68
CA GLY A 71 2.08 -12.97 -3.12
C GLY A 71 3.55 -13.27 -2.80
N PRO A 72 4.46 -13.18 -3.80
CA PRO A 72 5.90 -13.37 -3.59
C PRO A 72 6.52 -12.42 -2.56
N ALA A 73 6.16 -11.14 -2.56
CA ALA A 73 6.73 -10.20 -1.60
C ALA A 73 6.30 -10.51 -0.16
N HIS A 74 5.03 -10.82 0.07
CA HIS A 74 4.56 -11.24 1.40
C HIS A 74 5.22 -12.55 1.83
N ALA A 75 5.37 -13.52 0.93
CA ALA A 75 6.06 -14.77 1.23
C ALA A 75 7.52 -14.53 1.64
N LEU A 76 8.23 -13.66 0.91
CA LEU A 76 9.61 -13.29 1.21
C LEU A 76 9.71 -12.47 2.51
N HIS A 77 8.77 -11.57 2.77
CA HIS A 77 8.71 -10.81 4.01
C HIS A 77 8.71 -11.74 5.23
N PHE A 78 7.81 -12.73 5.24
CA PHE A 78 7.80 -13.74 6.29
C PHE A 78 9.12 -14.53 6.29
N ALA A 79 9.58 -15.06 5.14
CA ALA A 79 10.83 -15.83 5.12
C ALA A 79 12.04 -15.08 5.71
N ILE A 80 12.17 -13.78 5.41
CA ILE A 80 13.26 -12.92 5.91
C ILE A 80 13.06 -12.58 7.37
N TYR A 81 11.82 -12.35 7.80
CA TYR A 81 11.52 -12.10 9.20
C TYR A 81 11.91 -13.28 10.08
N GLU A 82 11.53 -14.51 9.71
CA GLU A 82 11.93 -15.73 10.38
C GLU A 82 13.45 -15.94 10.34
N TRP A 83 14.09 -15.73 9.19
CA TRP A 83 15.55 -15.83 9.05
C TRP A 83 16.29 -14.84 9.95
N ALA A 84 15.88 -13.56 9.95
CA ALA A 84 16.48 -12.52 10.76
C ALA A 84 16.28 -12.78 12.27
N LYS A 85 15.10 -13.28 12.66
CA LYS A 85 14.84 -13.70 14.04
C LYS A 85 15.74 -14.85 14.50
N GLN A 86 15.96 -15.85 13.66
CA GLN A 86 16.85 -16.97 13.97
C GLN A 86 18.30 -16.51 14.13
N GLY A 87 18.77 -15.61 13.24
CA GLY A 87 20.10 -15.04 13.30
C GLY A 87 20.36 -14.12 14.51
N LEU A 88 19.33 -13.47 15.05
CA LEU A 88 19.42 -12.56 16.19
C LEU A 88 19.31 -13.26 17.55
N GLY A 89 19.23 -14.59 17.61
CA GLY A 89 19.28 -15.35 18.87
C GLY A 89 17.93 -15.81 19.42
N GLY A 90 16.91 -15.97 18.55
CA GLY A 90 15.53 -16.36 18.89
C GLY A 90 15.29 -17.72 19.59
N HIS A 91 16.33 -18.34 20.15
CA HIS A 91 16.28 -19.55 20.99
C HIS A 91 16.49 -19.29 22.49
N ARG A 92 16.64 -18.03 22.93
CA ARG A 92 16.68 -17.68 24.35
C ARG A 92 15.28 -17.30 24.84
N GLU A 93 14.82 -17.93 25.91
CA GLU A 93 13.55 -17.60 26.57
C GLU A 93 13.57 -16.15 27.04
N GLY A 94 12.98 -15.26 26.23
CA GLY A 94 12.97 -13.82 26.45
C GLY A 94 13.03 -13.09 25.12
N LEU A 95 11.89 -12.93 24.44
CA LEU A 95 11.77 -12.08 23.26
C LEU A 95 12.20 -10.66 23.61
N HIS A 96 13.43 -10.26 23.29
CA HIS A 96 13.82 -8.86 23.36
C HIS A 96 13.02 -8.10 22.28
N PRO A 97 12.18 -7.12 22.65
CA PRO A 97 11.36 -6.36 21.68
C PRO A 97 12.20 -5.71 20.58
N LEU A 98 13.46 -5.38 20.89
CA LEU A 98 14.42 -4.80 19.96
C LEU A 98 14.83 -5.76 18.83
N GLU A 99 15.06 -7.04 19.12
CA GLU A 99 15.44 -8.04 18.12
C GLU A 99 14.29 -8.32 17.15
N THR A 100 13.07 -8.38 17.68
CA THR A 100 11.85 -8.52 16.87
C THR A 100 11.61 -7.30 15.99
N ALA A 101 11.85 -6.10 16.53
CA ALA A 101 11.79 -4.86 15.77
C ALA A 101 12.87 -4.81 14.66
N ALA A 102 14.10 -5.21 14.96
CA ALA A 102 15.19 -5.26 14.00
C ALA A 102 14.89 -6.24 12.85
N ALA A 103 14.44 -7.46 13.17
CA ALA A 103 14.00 -8.44 12.16
C ALA A 103 12.84 -7.90 11.31
N GLY A 104 11.88 -7.22 11.93
CA GLY A 104 10.77 -6.56 11.23
C GLY A 104 11.24 -5.47 10.27
N CYS A 105 12.19 -4.64 10.68
CA CYS A 105 12.80 -3.60 9.83
C CYS A 105 13.50 -4.22 8.61
N VAL A 106 14.32 -5.26 8.81
CA VAL A 106 15.02 -5.95 7.70
C VAL A 106 14.01 -6.56 6.73
N ALA A 107 13.00 -7.25 7.24
CA ALA A 107 11.94 -7.84 6.42
C ALA A 107 11.15 -6.77 5.65
N THR A 108 10.90 -5.61 6.25
CA THR A 108 10.20 -4.49 5.60
C THR A 108 11.02 -3.87 4.48
N VAL A 109 12.32 -3.65 4.69
CA VAL A 109 13.23 -3.11 3.68
C VAL A 109 13.25 -4.00 2.44
N VAL A 110 13.37 -5.32 2.61
CA VAL A 110 13.41 -6.24 1.48
C VAL A 110 12.04 -6.39 0.81
N ASN A 111 10.95 -6.42 1.60
CA ASN A 111 9.60 -6.37 1.04
C ASN A 111 9.39 -5.15 0.15
N ASP A 112 9.79 -3.97 0.62
CA ASP A 112 9.63 -2.73 -0.12
C ASP A 112 10.50 -2.70 -1.38
N ALA A 113 11.67 -3.33 -1.37
CA ALA A 113 12.51 -3.46 -2.56
C ALA A 113 11.81 -4.28 -3.67
N LEU A 114 11.00 -5.27 -3.31
CA LEU A 114 10.19 -6.03 -4.27
C LEU A 114 8.87 -5.33 -4.64
N MET A 115 8.23 -4.66 -3.69
CA MET A 115 6.94 -4.01 -3.90
C MET A 115 7.05 -2.69 -4.66
N THR A 116 8.15 -1.95 -4.49
CA THR A 116 8.35 -0.66 -5.17
C THR A 116 8.28 -0.76 -6.71
N PRO A 117 8.96 -1.69 -7.41
CA PRO A 117 8.82 -1.83 -8.86
C PRO A 117 7.39 -2.18 -9.29
N VAL A 118 6.72 -3.05 -8.54
CA VAL A 118 5.33 -3.47 -8.80
C VAL A 118 4.38 -2.28 -8.64
N ASP A 119 4.51 -1.52 -7.56
CA ASP A 119 3.74 -0.30 -7.31
C ASP A 119 3.98 0.76 -8.39
N SER A 120 5.23 0.95 -8.82
CA SER A 120 5.59 1.93 -9.85
C SER A 120 4.92 1.62 -11.19
N VAL A 121 4.88 0.34 -11.60
CA VAL A 121 4.17 -0.08 -12.81
C VAL A 121 2.66 0.06 -12.64
N LYS A 122 2.12 -0.41 -11.50
CA LYS A 122 0.69 -0.32 -11.15
C LYS A 122 0.17 1.12 -11.26
N GLN A 123 0.83 2.05 -10.58
CA GLN A 123 0.35 3.44 -10.51
C GLN A 123 0.35 4.13 -11.86
N ARG A 124 1.35 3.84 -12.70
CA ARG A 124 1.42 4.36 -14.06
C ARG A 124 0.32 3.82 -14.97
N CYS A 125 -0.09 2.57 -14.79
CA CYS A 125 -1.26 2.02 -15.46
C CYS A 125 -2.59 2.61 -14.95
N GLN A 126 -2.64 3.11 -13.72
CA GLN A 126 -3.83 3.71 -13.10
C GLN A 126 -4.06 5.18 -13.50
N LEU A 127 -3.05 5.85 -14.06
CA LEU A 127 -3.18 7.24 -14.52
C LEU A 127 -4.24 7.41 -15.61
N GLU A 128 -4.90 8.56 -15.59
CA GLU A 128 -5.80 8.97 -16.66
C GLU A 128 -5.01 9.16 -17.97
N GLY A 129 -5.52 8.60 -19.08
CA GLY A 129 -4.84 8.69 -20.37
C GLY A 129 -3.50 7.93 -20.45
N SER A 130 -3.28 6.94 -19.57
CA SER A 130 -2.05 6.14 -19.57
C SER A 130 -1.75 5.57 -20.97
N PRO A 131 -0.53 5.78 -21.51
CA PRO A 131 -0.16 5.32 -22.86
C PRO A 131 0.02 3.80 -22.95
N TYR A 132 -0.04 3.10 -21.82
CA TYR A 132 0.28 1.68 -21.73
C TYR A 132 -0.96 0.81 -21.99
N ARG A 133 -0.77 -0.22 -22.81
CA ARG A 133 -1.80 -1.23 -23.11
C ARG A 133 -2.02 -2.22 -21.97
N GLY A 134 -1.02 -2.38 -21.10
CA GLY A 134 -1.08 -3.27 -19.94
C GLY A 134 0.19 -3.20 -19.09
N VAL A 135 0.25 -4.04 -18.06
CA VAL A 135 1.34 -4.06 -17.06
C VAL A 135 2.70 -4.39 -17.69
N MET A 136 2.74 -5.41 -18.56
CA MET A 136 3.99 -5.82 -19.23
C MET A 136 4.50 -4.78 -20.22
N ASP A 137 3.56 -4.11 -20.91
CA ASP A 137 3.87 -3.02 -21.84
C ASP A 137 4.43 -1.82 -21.07
N ALA A 138 3.79 -1.43 -19.96
CA ALA A 138 4.28 -0.41 -19.04
C ALA A 138 5.69 -0.73 -18.54
N ALA A 139 5.92 -1.93 -18.01
CA ALA A 139 7.23 -2.33 -17.50
C ALA A 139 8.31 -2.29 -18.61
N ARG A 140 8.00 -2.77 -19.81
CA ARG A 140 8.93 -2.76 -20.95
C ARG A 140 9.26 -1.34 -21.40
N GLN A 141 8.25 -0.46 -21.51
CA GLN A 141 8.46 0.93 -21.92
C GLN A 141 9.23 1.72 -20.86
N MET A 142 8.91 1.55 -19.58
CA MET A 142 9.66 2.13 -18.46
C MET A 142 11.13 1.75 -18.53
N LEU A 143 11.43 0.46 -18.69
CA LEU A 143 12.81 -0.02 -18.76
C LEU A 143 13.55 0.54 -19.99
N ARG A 144 12.88 0.65 -21.14
CA ARG A 144 13.50 1.15 -22.38
C ARG A 144 13.74 2.66 -22.38
N HIS A 145 12.80 3.45 -21.84
CA HIS A 145 12.84 4.91 -21.95
C HIS A 145 13.46 5.60 -20.73
N GLU A 146 13.36 5.00 -19.54
CA GLU A 146 13.83 5.62 -18.29
C GLU A 146 14.84 4.76 -17.52
N GLY A 147 14.99 3.49 -17.91
CA GLY A 147 15.90 2.54 -17.26
C GLY A 147 15.40 1.99 -15.93
N VAL A 148 16.27 1.23 -15.25
CA VAL A 148 15.94 0.54 -13.99
C VAL A 148 15.67 1.51 -12.84
N GLY A 149 16.31 2.68 -12.85
CA GLY A 149 16.15 3.71 -11.82
C GLY A 149 14.71 4.21 -11.67
N ALA A 150 13.92 4.18 -12.75
CA ALA A 150 12.51 4.59 -12.76
C ALA A 150 11.64 3.76 -11.80
N PHE A 151 11.96 2.48 -11.64
CA PHE A 151 11.19 1.57 -10.80
C PHE A 151 11.39 1.83 -9.30
N PHE A 152 12.54 2.39 -8.92
CA PHE A 152 12.96 2.60 -7.53
C PHE A 152 12.97 4.07 -7.10
N LYS A 153 12.46 5.00 -7.93
CA LYS A 153 12.45 6.45 -7.62
C LYS A 153 11.81 6.76 -6.26
N SER A 154 10.77 6.02 -5.88
CA SER A 154 10.04 6.21 -4.64
C SER A 154 10.52 5.36 -3.45
N TYR A 155 11.51 4.47 -3.64
CA TYR A 155 11.92 3.51 -2.62
C TYR A 155 12.32 4.18 -1.30
N ARG A 156 13.13 5.25 -1.38
CA ARG A 156 13.54 6.04 -0.20
C ARG A 156 12.34 6.66 0.50
N THR A 157 11.39 7.19 -0.25
CA THR A 157 10.16 7.79 0.28
C THR A 157 9.31 6.73 0.98
N THR A 158 9.18 5.53 0.42
CA THR A 158 8.46 4.42 1.03
C THR A 158 9.07 4.05 2.39
N LEU A 159 10.39 3.90 2.47
CA LEU A 159 11.07 3.59 3.73
C LEU A 159 10.87 4.67 4.80
N VAL A 160 11.01 5.94 4.42
CA VAL A 160 10.80 7.09 5.32
C VAL A 160 9.34 7.19 5.77
N MET A 161 8.39 6.78 4.93
CA MET A 161 6.96 6.78 5.25
C MET A 161 6.57 5.68 6.25
N ASN A 162 7.23 4.52 6.21
CA ASN A 162 6.84 3.38 7.05
C ASN A 162 7.06 3.66 8.54
N VAL A 163 8.12 4.37 8.92
CA VAL A 163 8.41 4.69 10.34
C VAL A 163 7.26 5.48 11.01
N PRO A 164 6.84 6.65 10.48
CA PRO A 164 5.71 7.38 11.06
C PRO A 164 4.38 6.64 10.91
N PHE A 165 4.20 5.85 9.84
CA PHE A 165 2.99 5.04 9.68
C PHE A 165 2.86 4.03 10.82
N THR A 166 3.90 3.22 11.03
CA THR A 166 3.93 2.18 12.05
C THR A 166 3.84 2.75 13.46
N ALA A 167 4.57 3.83 13.75
CA ALA A 167 4.52 4.49 15.05
C ALA A 167 3.10 4.99 15.36
N MET A 168 2.48 5.73 14.44
CA MET A 168 1.11 6.22 14.62
C MET A 168 0.10 5.09 14.72
N HIS A 169 0.25 4.04 13.90
CA HIS A 169 -0.64 2.89 13.93
C HIS A 169 -0.61 2.20 15.30
N PHE A 170 0.57 1.84 15.82
CA PHE A 170 0.66 1.18 17.12
C PHE A 170 0.15 2.05 18.27
N SER A 171 0.53 3.33 18.32
CA SER A 171 0.10 4.25 19.38
C SER A 171 -1.42 4.43 19.41
N VAL A 172 -2.05 4.64 18.25
CA VAL A 172 -3.50 4.81 18.15
C VAL A 172 -4.21 3.48 18.37
N TYR A 173 -3.68 2.37 17.87
CA TYR A 173 -4.26 1.04 18.07
C TYR A 173 -4.31 0.67 19.55
N GLU A 174 -3.22 0.87 20.29
CA GLU A 174 -3.16 0.57 21.72
C GLU A 174 -4.13 1.46 22.51
N THR A 175 -4.19 2.75 22.20
CA THR A 175 -5.12 3.69 22.83
C THR A 175 -6.58 3.31 22.54
N ALA A 176 -6.90 3.05 21.27
CA ALA A 176 -8.24 2.65 20.85
C ALA A 176 -8.66 1.33 21.51
N LYS A 177 -7.77 0.33 21.56
CA LYS A 177 -8.03 -0.95 22.21
C LYS A 177 -8.28 -0.78 23.71
N ARG A 178 -7.48 0.03 24.41
CA ARG A 178 -7.70 0.31 25.86
C ARG A 178 -9.05 0.94 26.12
N LEU A 179 -9.50 1.86 25.25
CA LEU A 179 -10.81 2.50 25.37
C LEU A 179 -11.97 1.54 25.05
N LEU A 180 -11.83 0.74 23.98
CA LEU A 180 -12.88 -0.19 23.53
C LEU A 180 -13.02 -1.42 24.44
N CYS A 181 -11.92 -1.97 24.95
CA CYS A 181 -11.96 -3.10 25.89
C CYS A 181 -12.48 -2.72 27.28
N HIS A 182 -12.46 -1.44 27.65
CA HIS A 182 -13.13 -0.97 28.86
C HIS A 182 -14.67 -1.02 28.74
N GLU A 183 -15.21 -1.02 27.51
CA GLU A 183 -16.66 -1.10 27.26
C GLU A 183 -17.14 -2.47 26.77
N LEU A 184 -16.25 -3.30 26.23
CA LEU A 184 -16.55 -4.60 25.64
C LEU A 184 -15.66 -5.66 26.29
N ASP A 185 -16.26 -6.52 27.12
CA ASP A 185 -15.59 -7.56 27.94
C ASP A 185 -14.95 -8.70 27.11
N ASP A 186 -14.95 -8.60 25.77
CA ASP A 186 -14.41 -9.60 24.85
C ASP A 186 -13.49 -8.98 23.79
N GLU A 187 -12.34 -9.62 23.53
CA GLU A 187 -11.50 -9.40 22.34
C GLU A 187 -12.21 -9.87 21.05
N THR A 188 -13.37 -9.29 20.77
CA THR A 188 -14.15 -9.61 19.57
C THR A 188 -13.45 -9.04 18.33
N LEU A 189 -13.52 -9.75 17.21
CA LEU A 189 -13.08 -9.29 15.88
C LEU A 189 -13.52 -7.84 15.57
N ARG A 190 -14.69 -7.42 16.04
CA ARG A 190 -15.21 -6.05 15.91
C ARG A 190 -14.30 -5.00 16.57
N VAL A 191 -13.79 -5.28 17.77
CA VAL A 191 -12.87 -4.38 18.48
C VAL A 191 -11.57 -4.25 17.70
N GLN A 192 -11.03 -5.36 17.19
CA GLN A 192 -9.81 -5.36 16.38
C GLN A 192 -9.99 -4.59 15.07
N LEU A 193 -11.14 -4.74 14.39
CA LEU A 193 -11.45 -4.02 13.15
C LEU A 193 -11.65 -2.51 13.38
N VAL A 194 -12.35 -2.12 14.45
CA VAL A 194 -12.57 -0.70 14.78
C VAL A 194 -11.28 -0.05 15.26
N ALA A 195 -10.57 -0.68 16.19
CA ALA A 195 -9.29 -0.17 16.70
C ALA A 195 -8.23 -0.10 15.60
N GLY A 196 -8.09 -1.16 14.79
CA GLY A 196 -7.20 -1.20 13.63
C GLY A 196 -7.59 -0.19 12.56
N GLY A 197 -8.90 -0.03 12.33
CA GLY A 197 -9.49 0.96 11.44
C GLY A 197 -9.14 2.40 11.80
N LEU A 198 -9.39 2.77 13.06
CA LEU A 198 -9.05 4.10 13.59
C LEU A 198 -7.54 4.33 13.56
N ALA A 199 -6.76 3.33 14.00
CA ALA A 199 -5.31 3.38 14.00
C ALA A 199 -4.73 3.62 12.61
N GLY A 200 -5.14 2.81 11.63
CA GLY A 200 -4.65 2.96 10.27
C GLY A 200 -5.23 4.16 9.53
N GLY A 201 -6.45 4.60 9.86
CA GLY A 201 -7.01 5.87 9.39
C GLY A 201 -6.18 7.07 9.87
N CYS A 202 -5.86 7.14 11.16
CA CYS A 202 -4.99 8.18 11.72
C CYS A 202 -3.56 8.11 11.16
N ALA A 203 -2.98 6.91 11.07
CA ALA A 203 -1.66 6.71 10.47
C ALA A 203 -1.64 7.13 8.99
N ALA A 204 -2.68 6.79 8.23
CA ALA A 204 -2.84 7.21 6.84
C ALA A 204 -2.95 8.72 6.71
N ALA A 205 -3.70 9.39 7.60
CA ALA A 205 -3.81 10.85 7.62
C ALA A 205 -2.43 11.49 7.84
N VAL A 206 -1.71 11.10 8.90
CA VAL A 206 -0.38 11.66 9.23
C VAL A 206 0.63 11.43 8.10
N THR A 207 0.56 10.29 7.43
CA THR A 207 1.49 9.94 6.35
C THR A 207 0.99 10.32 4.95
N THR A 208 -0.11 11.09 4.83
CA THR A 208 -0.62 11.56 3.52
C THR A 208 0.39 12.39 2.75
N PRO A 209 1.12 13.34 3.34
CA PRO A 209 2.12 14.11 2.61
C PRO A 209 3.23 13.26 1.97
N LEU A 210 3.69 12.22 2.67
CA LEU A 210 4.74 11.31 2.19
C LEU A 210 4.23 10.38 1.09
N ASP A 211 2.98 9.94 1.19
CA ASP A 211 2.33 9.11 0.19
C ASP A 211 2.02 9.90 -1.10
N VAL A 212 1.71 11.19 -1.00
CA VAL A 212 1.64 12.08 -2.16
C VAL A 212 3.00 12.19 -2.84
N VAL A 213 4.09 12.37 -2.09
CA VAL A 213 5.46 12.40 -2.64
C VAL A 213 5.80 11.05 -3.31
N LYS A 214 5.48 9.92 -2.67
CA LYS A 214 5.66 8.57 -3.22
C LYS A 214 4.95 8.45 -4.57
N THR A 215 3.65 8.77 -4.61
CA THR A 215 2.82 8.65 -5.82
C THR A 215 3.35 9.52 -6.96
N ARG A 216 3.72 10.78 -6.68
CA ARG A 216 4.25 11.69 -7.70
C ARG A 216 5.57 11.22 -8.29
N LEU A 217 6.48 10.69 -7.47
CA LEU A 217 7.73 10.11 -7.95
C LEU A 217 7.48 8.87 -8.84
N GLN A 218 6.46 8.07 -8.53
CA GLN A 218 6.09 6.89 -9.32
C GLN A 218 5.41 7.27 -10.65
N THR A 219 4.66 8.36 -10.69
CA THR A 219 3.89 8.80 -11.87
C THR A 219 4.63 9.79 -12.77
N CYS A 220 5.71 10.42 -12.29
CA CYS A 220 6.41 11.50 -13.00
C CYS A 220 6.85 11.15 -14.43
N GLY A 221 7.27 9.91 -14.69
CA GLY A 221 7.72 9.48 -16.02
C GLY A 221 6.65 9.55 -17.12
N ILE A 222 5.36 9.66 -16.77
CA ILE A 222 4.28 9.88 -17.74
C ILE A 222 3.93 11.37 -17.84
N THR A 223 3.89 12.06 -16.72
CA THR A 223 3.29 13.41 -16.64
C THR A 223 4.30 14.51 -16.93
N ASP A 224 5.51 14.36 -16.41
CA ASP A 224 6.63 15.28 -16.58
C ASP A 224 7.95 14.58 -16.20
N PRO A 225 8.64 13.95 -17.17
CA PRO A 225 9.83 13.13 -16.92
C PRO A 225 11.00 13.90 -16.31
N ALA A 226 11.07 15.23 -16.51
CA ALA A 226 12.16 16.09 -16.05
C ALA A 226 11.88 16.73 -14.68
N LYS A 227 10.63 16.73 -14.22
CA LYS A 227 10.19 17.47 -13.02
C LYS A 227 10.91 17.07 -11.73
N TYR A 228 11.23 15.79 -11.59
CA TYR A 228 11.87 15.24 -10.39
C TYR A 228 13.15 14.50 -10.77
N GLU A 229 14.24 15.26 -10.88
CA GLU A 229 15.60 14.75 -11.04
C GLU A 229 16.11 14.09 -9.75
N HIS A 230 15.63 14.56 -8.60
CA HIS A 230 16.03 14.04 -7.29
C HIS A 230 15.00 13.05 -6.71
N THR A 231 15.47 11.93 -6.19
CA THR A 231 14.67 10.91 -5.46
C THR A 231 14.55 11.19 -3.96
N ALA A 232 14.96 12.38 -3.53
CA ALA A 232 14.99 12.77 -2.13
C ALA A 232 13.65 13.36 -1.68
N VAL A 233 13.18 12.91 -0.51
CA VAL A 233 11.85 13.26 0.03
C VAL A 233 11.69 14.77 0.24
N PHE A 234 12.64 15.41 0.93
CA PHE A 234 12.52 16.82 1.31
C PHE A 234 12.55 17.79 0.11
N PRO A 235 13.47 17.65 -0.89
CA PRO A 235 13.42 18.45 -2.10
C PRO A 235 12.10 18.32 -2.86
N THR A 236 11.60 17.09 -3.05
CA THR A 236 10.33 16.86 -3.74
C THR A 236 9.16 17.48 -2.97
N LEU A 237 9.11 17.33 -1.64
CA LEU A 237 8.09 17.95 -0.80
C LEU A 237 8.12 19.49 -0.91
N ARG A 238 9.32 20.10 -0.83
CA ARG A 238 9.49 21.55 -0.98
C ARG A 238 9.04 22.03 -2.35
N GLN A 239 9.34 21.28 -3.40
CA GLN A 239 8.93 21.60 -4.77
C GLN A 239 7.41 21.55 -4.93
N ILE A 240 6.75 20.51 -4.39
CA ILE A 240 5.28 20.40 -4.40
C ILE A 240 4.64 21.60 -3.70
N VAL A 241 5.12 21.96 -2.51
CA VAL A 241 4.58 23.10 -1.75
C VAL A 241 4.80 24.42 -2.51
N ARG A 242 5.93 24.58 -3.20
CA ARG A 242 6.25 25.79 -3.95
C ARG A 242 5.41 25.94 -5.22
N GLU A 243 5.15 24.85 -5.94
CA GLU A 243 4.46 24.89 -7.24
C GLU A 243 2.94 24.74 -7.13
N GLU A 244 2.46 23.94 -6.18
CA GLU A 244 1.04 23.54 -6.08
C GLU A 244 0.41 23.88 -4.73
N GLY A 245 1.21 24.35 -3.78
CA GLY A 245 0.76 24.77 -2.46
C GLY A 245 0.62 23.63 -1.44
N MET A 246 0.44 24.01 -0.17
CA MET A 246 0.35 23.07 0.96
C MET A 246 -0.84 22.09 0.85
N GLN A 247 -1.93 22.50 0.21
CA GLN A 247 -3.13 21.67 0.05
C GLN A 247 -2.88 20.45 -0.85
N ALA A 248 -1.90 20.53 -1.76
CA ALA A 248 -1.53 19.44 -2.65
C ALA A 248 -1.04 18.20 -1.89
N LEU A 249 -0.42 18.38 -0.72
CA LEU A 249 0.08 17.31 0.15
C LEU A 249 -1.03 16.49 0.83
N TRP A 250 -2.27 16.98 0.81
CA TRP A 250 -3.43 16.33 1.44
C TRP A 250 -4.39 15.71 0.44
N GLN A 251 -4.01 15.70 -0.85
CA GLN A 251 -4.81 15.08 -1.90
C GLN A 251 -4.93 13.57 -1.68
N GLY A 252 -6.13 13.03 -1.86
CA GLY A 252 -6.40 11.61 -1.62
C GLY A 252 -6.50 11.19 -0.15
N ILE A 253 -6.48 12.11 0.83
CA ILE A 253 -6.65 11.74 2.25
C ILE A 253 -7.99 11.01 2.51
N LYS A 254 -9.08 11.48 1.88
CA LYS A 254 -10.43 10.93 2.07
C LYS A 254 -10.50 9.44 1.70
N PRO A 255 -10.16 9.02 0.46
CA PRO A 255 -10.18 7.60 0.13
C PRO A 255 -9.23 6.80 1.03
N ARG A 256 -8.08 7.37 1.40
CA ARG A 256 -7.09 6.66 2.21
C ARG A 256 -7.57 6.36 3.64
N VAL A 257 -8.31 7.27 4.26
CA VAL A 257 -8.86 7.09 5.61
C VAL A 257 -10.15 6.27 5.59
N LEU A 258 -11.09 6.59 4.69
CA LEU A 258 -12.42 5.97 4.67
C LEU A 258 -12.38 4.47 4.37
N PHE A 259 -11.44 4.04 3.54
CA PHE A 259 -11.39 2.67 3.05
C PHE A 259 -10.43 1.76 3.83
N HIS A 260 -9.87 2.24 4.94
CA HIS A 260 -8.98 1.42 5.77
C HIS A 260 -9.72 0.31 6.52
N ILE A 261 -10.89 0.61 7.11
CA ILE A 261 -11.73 -0.40 7.79
C ILE A 261 -12.18 -1.51 6.82
N PRO A 262 -12.75 -1.18 5.63
CA PRO A 262 -13.10 -2.21 4.64
C PRO A 262 -11.91 -3.07 4.21
N ALA A 263 -10.74 -2.48 3.99
CA ALA A 263 -9.54 -3.22 3.61
C ALA A 263 -9.15 -4.23 4.70
N ALA A 264 -9.11 -3.79 5.97
CA ALA A 264 -8.83 -4.66 7.10
C ALA A 264 -9.85 -5.80 7.22
N ALA A 265 -11.14 -5.52 7.03
CA ALA A 265 -12.20 -6.53 7.07
C ALA A 265 -12.04 -7.60 5.97
N VAL A 266 -11.69 -7.19 4.74
CA VAL A 266 -11.42 -8.13 3.63
C VAL A 266 -10.20 -8.99 3.93
N CYS A 267 -9.11 -8.39 4.43
CA CYS A 267 -7.89 -9.10 4.77
C CYS A 267 -8.13 -10.14 5.87
N TRP A 268 -8.74 -9.74 7.00
CA TRP A 268 -9.06 -10.63 8.11
C TRP A 268 -10.04 -11.73 7.72
N GLY A 269 -11.13 -11.38 7.03
CA GLY A 269 -12.12 -12.38 6.57
C GLY A 269 -11.52 -13.42 5.62
N THR A 270 -10.63 -12.98 4.73
CA THR A 270 -9.91 -13.90 3.82
C THR A 270 -8.92 -14.76 4.60
N TYR A 271 -8.20 -14.19 5.56
CA TYR A 271 -7.25 -14.92 6.40
C TYR A 271 -7.94 -16.02 7.21
N GLU A 272 -9.06 -15.72 7.86
CA GLU A 272 -9.84 -16.71 8.64
C GLU A 272 -10.40 -17.81 7.74
N SER A 273 -10.98 -17.44 6.59
CA SER A 273 -11.50 -18.40 5.62
C SER A 273 -10.40 -19.36 5.14
N MET A 274 -9.23 -18.82 4.79
CA MET A 274 -8.10 -19.61 4.31
C MET A 274 -7.52 -20.51 5.41
N LYS A 275 -7.48 -20.02 6.66
CA LYS A 275 -7.07 -20.82 7.82
C LYS A 275 -8.04 -21.99 8.07
N ASN A 276 -9.34 -21.78 7.91
CA ASN A 276 -10.35 -22.83 8.06
C ASN A 276 -10.22 -23.91 6.97
N VAL A 277 -9.97 -23.51 5.71
CA VAL A 277 -9.71 -24.45 4.62
C VAL A 277 -8.47 -25.30 4.88
N LEU A 278 -7.35 -24.67 5.28
CA LEU A 278 -6.10 -25.38 5.58
C LEU A 278 -6.24 -26.34 6.77
N ARG A 279 -6.99 -25.95 7.81
CA ARG A 279 -7.31 -26.82 8.95
C ARG A 279 -8.20 -28.00 8.56
N GLY A 280 -9.20 -27.76 7.69
CA GLY A 280 -10.05 -28.81 7.14
C GLY A 280 -9.28 -29.82 6.28
N SER A 281 -8.33 -29.35 5.47
CA SER A 281 -7.46 -30.24 4.67
C SER A 281 -6.47 -31.05 5.52
N ALA A 282 -6.02 -30.52 6.67
CA ALA A 282 -5.13 -31.24 7.59
C ALA A 282 -5.84 -32.31 8.44
N GLY A 283 -7.18 -32.26 8.54
CA GLY A 283 -7.99 -33.25 9.25
C GLY A 283 -8.43 -34.46 8.39
N GLY A 284 -8.07 -34.48 7.10
CA GLY A 284 -8.50 -35.53 6.15
C GLY A 284 -7.53 -36.69 5.92
N SER A 285 -6.37 -36.72 6.61
CA SER A 285 -5.30 -37.71 6.37
C SER A 285 -5.08 -38.69 7.52
N THR A 286 -6.14 -39.08 8.24
CA THR A 286 -6.05 -40.12 9.28
C THR A 286 -7.31 -40.97 9.37
N THR A 287 -7.66 -41.69 8.29
CA THR A 287 -8.56 -42.84 8.37
C THR A 287 -8.22 -43.87 7.30
N THR A 288 -7.18 -44.65 7.55
CA THR A 288 -7.03 -46.00 7.00
C THR A 288 -6.23 -46.84 7.99
N GLN A 289 -6.92 -47.33 9.03
CA GLN A 289 -6.53 -48.56 9.70
C GLN A 289 -7.37 -49.68 9.10
N HIS A 290 -6.70 -50.64 8.48
CA HIS A 290 -7.13 -52.03 8.39
C HIS A 290 -5.94 -52.90 8.80
#